data_AF-A0A0C2ML23-F1
#
_entry.id   AF-A0A0C2ML23-F1
#
_cell.length_a   1.000
_cell.length_b   1.000
_cell.length_c   1.000
_cell.angle_alpha   90.00
_cell.angle_beta   90.00
_cell.angle_gamma   90.00
#
_symmetry.space_group_name_H-M   'P 1'
#
loop_
_entity.id
_entity.type
_entity.pdbx_description
1 polymer ?
#
loop_
_entity_poly.entity_id
_entity_poly.type
_entity_poly.pdbx_seq_one_letter_code
_entity_poly.pdbx_strand_id
1 'polypeptide(L)'
;MTVLYLLFTIGYILNAQASTKGPSGKEYSQEILKAYPLSDGEGARYKPLGPSEPSDNRYVQNLLKASPEYKKYADCTASRSADGVEDSDFIYLIEIQCQKGAFYVKILKRPIPKRPNKAPDQIIKVLDKLPQ
;
A
#
# COMPACT_ATOMS: atom_id res chain seq x y z
N MET A 1 25.69 -37.06 -38.28
CA MET A 1 25.03 -35.91 -38.94
C MET A 1 23.61 -35.80 -38.36
N THR A 2 23.36 -35.58 -37.06
CA THR A 2 23.74 -34.47 -36.14
C THR A 2 23.46 -33.08 -36.71
N VAL A 3 22.18 -32.80 -36.88
CA VAL A 3 21.55 -31.56 -37.35
C VAL A 3 20.22 -31.50 -36.60
N LEU A 4 19.78 -30.49 -35.87
CA LEU A 4 20.27 -29.15 -35.54
C LEU A 4 19.23 -28.58 -34.54
N TYR A 5 19.66 -27.71 -33.62
CA TYR A 5 18.84 -26.71 -32.90
C TYR A 5 17.78 -27.17 -31.89
N LEU A 6 18.32 -27.59 -30.75
CA LEU A 6 17.76 -27.46 -29.41
C LEU A 6 17.68 -25.96 -29.06
N LEU A 7 16.65 -25.22 -29.48
CA LEU A 7 16.52 -23.78 -29.19
C LEU A 7 15.08 -23.26 -29.40
N PHE A 8 14.14 -23.52 -28.48
CA PHE A 8 12.92 -22.68 -28.31
C PHE A 8 12.28 -22.81 -26.91
N THR A 9 13.08 -22.99 -25.86
CA THR A 9 12.61 -22.93 -24.45
C THR A 9 12.81 -21.55 -23.80
N ILE A 10 13.11 -20.50 -24.56
CA ILE A 10 13.45 -19.15 -24.03
C ILE A 10 12.39 -18.10 -24.46
N GLY A 11 11.14 -18.51 -24.69
CA GLY A 11 10.11 -17.66 -25.29
C GLY A 11 9.10 -16.97 -24.37
N TYR A 12 8.95 -17.37 -23.09
CA TYR A 12 7.85 -16.86 -22.25
C TYR A 12 8.20 -16.66 -20.76
N ILE A 13 9.49 -16.64 -20.39
CA ILE A 13 9.95 -16.29 -19.02
C ILE A 13 10.34 -14.80 -18.93
N LEU A 14 10.23 -14.05 -20.02
CA LEU A 14 10.45 -12.61 -20.05
C LEU A 14 9.09 -11.89 -20.11
N ASN A 15 8.86 -10.98 -19.17
CA ASN A 15 7.76 -9.99 -19.10
C ASN A 15 6.45 -10.30 -18.36
N ALA A 16 6.38 -11.33 -17.52
CA ALA A 16 5.39 -11.36 -16.43
C ALA A 16 5.93 -10.81 -15.10
N GLN A 17 7.21 -10.39 -15.05
CA GLN A 17 7.58 -9.25 -14.22
C GLN A 17 7.04 -7.98 -14.90
N ALA A 18 5.71 -7.87 -14.96
CA ALA A 18 5.10 -6.59 -14.68
C ALA A 18 5.43 -6.27 -13.22
N SER A 19 6.70 -5.95 -12.96
CA SER A 19 7.11 -5.04 -11.92
C SER A 19 6.44 -3.73 -12.34
N THR A 20 5.14 -3.64 -12.09
CA THR A 20 4.33 -2.46 -12.27
C THR A 20 5.04 -1.39 -11.48
N LYS A 21 5.75 -0.55 -12.23
CA LYS A 21 6.37 0.71 -11.84
C LYS A 21 6.03 1.10 -10.41
N GLY A 22 7.02 1.02 -9.53
CA GLY A 22 7.08 1.93 -8.40
C GLY A 22 6.85 3.37 -8.89
N PRO A 23 6.18 4.19 -8.10
CA PRO A 23 5.00 4.92 -8.55
C PRO A 23 5.34 6.25 -9.23
N SER A 24 4.33 6.74 -9.96
CA SER A 24 4.24 8.13 -10.43
C SER A 24 4.33 9.05 -9.21
N GLY A 25 5.53 9.51 -8.87
CA GLY A 25 5.74 10.58 -7.90
C GLY A 25 5.28 11.90 -8.51
N LYS A 26 3.96 12.16 -8.50
CA LYS A 26 3.47 13.49 -8.86
C LYS A 26 4.01 14.51 -7.86
N GLU A 27 4.45 15.63 -8.40
CA GLU A 27 4.84 16.78 -7.61
C GLU A 27 3.61 17.33 -6.88
N TYR A 28 3.67 17.37 -5.55
CA TYR A 28 2.59 17.92 -4.73
C TYR A 28 2.71 19.44 -4.61
N SER A 29 1.57 20.13 -4.53
CA SER A 29 1.57 21.56 -4.22
C SER A 29 2.12 21.81 -2.81
N GLN A 30 2.65 23.01 -2.57
CA GLN A 30 3.16 23.43 -1.26
C GLN A 30 2.11 23.33 -0.15
N GLU A 31 0.82 23.51 -0.47
CA GLU A 31 -0.28 23.33 0.48
C GLU A 31 -0.43 21.88 0.94
N ILE A 32 -0.32 20.92 0.00
CA ILE A 32 -0.36 19.48 0.33
C ILE A 32 0.88 19.09 1.12
N LEU A 33 2.08 19.58 0.75
CA LEU A 33 3.31 19.30 1.49
C LEU A 33 3.23 19.77 2.95
N LYS A 34 2.56 20.90 3.21
CA LYS A 34 2.32 21.41 4.57
C LYS A 34 1.30 20.58 5.34
N ALA A 35 0.21 20.16 4.69
CA ALA A 35 -0.85 19.39 5.34
C ALA A 35 -0.49 17.91 5.55
N TYR A 36 0.36 17.34 4.69
CA TYR A 36 0.77 15.94 4.68
C TYR A 36 2.31 15.84 4.64
N PRO A 37 3.00 16.12 5.77
CA PRO A 37 4.44 16.26 5.79
C PRO A 37 5.20 14.94 5.60
N LEU A 38 4.65 13.80 6.02
CA LEU A 38 5.32 12.50 5.94
C LEU A 38 5.19 11.90 4.54
N SER A 39 6.23 11.26 4.02
CA SER A 39 6.23 10.56 2.74
C SER A 39 6.71 9.12 2.86
N ASP A 40 6.09 8.20 2.12
CA ASP A 40 6.56 6.80 2.04
C ASP A 40 7.66 6.60 0.99
N GLY A 41 8.08 7.65 0.27
CA GLY A 41 9.03 7.55 -0.85
C GLY A 41 8.45 6.86 -2.10
N GLU A 42 7.23 6.35 -2.00
CA GLU A 42 6.44 5.72 -3.05
C GLU A 42 5.31 6.67 -3.48
N GLY A 43 5.56 7.98 -3.48
CA GLY A 43 4.61 8.96 -4.03
C GLY A 43 3.38 9.23 -3.17
N ALA A 44 3.21 8.58 -2.01
CA ALA A 44 2.16 8.95 -1.07
C ALA A 44 2.67 9.87 0.04
N ARG A 45 1.72 10.64 0.59
CA ARG A 45 1.96 11.55 1.72
C ARG A 45 0.91 11.41 2.80
N TYR A 46 1.31 11.63 4.04
CA TYR A 46 0.47 11.38 5.22
C TYR A 46 0.55 12.54 6.20
N LYS A 47 -0.54 12.73 6.95
CA LYS A 47 -0.53 13.51 8.18
C LYS A 47 0.36 12.82 9.23
N PRO A 48 0.82 13.53 10.27
CA PRO A 48 1.44 12.91 11.43
C PRO A 48 0.54 11.81 12.01
N LEU A 49 1.14 10.69 12.42
CA LEU A 49 0.42 9.61 13.07
C LEU A 49 -0.20 10.07 14.40
N GLY A 50 -1.51 9.88 14.54
CA GLY A 50 -2.25 10.04 15.78
C GLY A 50 -2.61 8.68 16.40
N PRO A 51 -3.17 8.66 17.62
CA PRO A 51 -3.75 7.44 18.18
C PRO A 51 -4.87 6.91 17.28
N SER A 52 -4.90 5.59 17.06
CA SER A 52 -5.98 4.97 16.28
C SER A 52 -7.30 4.98 17.04
N GLU A 53 -8.42 5.04 16.32
CA GLU A 53 -9.74 4.87 16.90
C GLU A 53 -10.04 3.38 17.19
N PRO A 54 -10.94 3.06 18.14
CA PRO A 54 -11.35 1.68 18.38
C PRO A 54 -11.96 0.99 17.15
N SER A 55 -12.58 1.76 16.25
CA SER A 55 -13.12 1.33 14.95
C SER A 55 -12.03 0.85 13.99
N ASP A 56 -10.86 1.49 14.00
CA ASP A 56 -9.73 1.18 13.11
C ASP A 56 -9.24 -0.26 13.29
N ASN A 57 -9.24 -0.74 14.54
CA ASN A 57 -8.85 -2.10 14.88
C ASN A 57 -9.71 -3.13 14.15
N ARG A 58 -11.03 -3.01 14.29
CA ARG A 58 -11.96 -3.94 13.63
C ARG A 58 -11.89 -3.82 12.12
N TYR A 59 -11.78 -2.60 11.61
CA TYR A 59 -11.68 -2.32 10.19
C TYR A 59 -10.44 -2.98 9.57
N VAL A 60 -9.24 -2.71 10.11
CA VAL A 60 -7.99 -3.25 9.56
C VAL A 60 -7.93 -4.77 9.69
N GLN A 61 -8.39 -5.34 10.80
CA GLN A 61 -8.40 -6.80 10.98
C GLN A 61 -9.31 -7.50 9.97
N ASN A 62 -10.49 -6.93 9.68
CA ASN A 62 -11.40 -7.49 8.68
C ASN A 62 -10.76 -7.47 7.28
N LEU A 63 -10.11 -6.36 6.91
CA LEU A 63 -9.42 -6.24 5.62
C LEU A 63 -8.24 -7.21 5.50
N LEU A 64 -7.44 -7.35 6.55
CA LEU A 64 -6.31 -8.28 6.59
C LEU A 64 -6.78 -9.74 6.53
N LYS A 65 -7.90 -10.09 7.19
CA LYS A 65 -8.51 -11.43 7.12
C LYS A 65 -9.04 -11.76 5.73
N ALA A 66 -9.64 -10.77 5.06
CA ALA A 66 -10.17 -10.91 3.70
C ALA A 66 -9.08 -10.97 2.62
N SER A 67 -7.85 -10.57 2.94
CA SER A 67 -6.72 -10.52 2.00
C SER A 67 -5.76 -11.70 2.24
N PRO A 68 -5.75 -12.75 1.40
CA PRO A 68 -4.93 -13.95 1.63
C PRO A 68 -3.44 -13.66 1.83
N GLU A 69 -2.90 -12.68 1.10
CA GLU A 69 -1.51 -12.24 1.19
C GLU A 69 -1.13 -11.68 2.57
N TYR A 70 -2.07 -10.98 3.22
CA TYR A 70 -1.83 -10.25 4.47
C TYR A 70 -2.47 -10.91 5.70
N LYS A 71 -3.07 -12.09 5.53
CA LYS A 71 -3.74 -12.82 6.61
C LYS A 71 -2.86 -13.07 7.84
N LYS A 72 -1.54 -13.17 7.67
CA LYS A 72 -0.58 -13.33 8.79
C LYS A 72 -0.56 -12.14 9.78
N TYR A 73 -1.10 -11.00 9.38
CA TYR A 73 -1.20 -9.79 10.22
C TYR A 73 -2.60 -9.61 10.82
N ALA A 74 -3.54 -10.51 10.53
CA ALA A 74 -4.95 -10.39 10.90
C ALA A 74 -5.24 -10.28 12.41
N ASP A 75 -4.32 -10.75 13.25
CA ASP A 75 -4.44 -10.75 14.71
C ASP A 75 -3.63 -9.61 15.37
N CYS A 76 -3.06 -8.72 14.57
CA CYS A 76 -2.36 -7.54 15.09
C CYS A 76 -3.36 -6.44 15.51
N THR A 77 -2.88 -5.53 16.36
CA THR A 77 -3.71 -4.47 16.94
C THR A 77 -3.29 -3.12 16.37
N ALA A 78 -4.22 -2.37 15.79
CA ALA A 78 -4.03 -0.97 15.44
C ALA A 78 -3.67 -0.14 16.67
N SER A 79 -2.60 0.65 16.55
CA SER A 79 -2.09 1.55 17.59
C SER A 79 -2.18 3.02 17.18
N ARG A 80 -1.83 3.31 15.93
CA ARG A 80 -1.79 4.66 15.38
C ARG A 80 -2.38 4.68 13.98
N SER A 81 -2.90 5.83 13.57
CA SER A 81 -3.41 6.00 12.21
C SER A 81 -3.22 7.43 11.70
N ALA A 82 -3.22 7.56 10.37
CA ALA A 82 -3.13 8.84 9.68
C ALA A 82 -3.87 8.82 8.34
N ASP A 83 -4.59 9.90 8.03
CA ASP A 83 -5.05 10.15 6.65
C ASP A 83 -3.85 10.50 5.76
N GLY A 84 -3.95 10.11 4.49
CA GLY A 84 -2.98 10.47 3.46
C GLY A 84 -3.58 10.69 2.08
N VAL A 85 -2.71 11.03 1.15
CA VAL A 85 -3.02 11.23 -0.26
C VAL A 85 -1.95 10.58 -1.15
N GLU A 86 -2.36 10.01 -2.27
CA GLU A 86 -1.47 9.43 -3.29
C GLU A 86 -2.01 9.74 -4.69
N ASP A 87 -1.27 10.48 -5.51
CA ASP A 87 -1.61 10.83 -6.91
C ASP A 87 -2.92 11.63 -7.16
N SER A 88 -3.82 11.66 -6.18
CA SER A 88 -5.14 12.32 -6.03
C SER A 88 -6.05 11.51 -5.10
N ASP A 89 -5.78 10.22 -4.86
CA ASP A 89 -6.63 9.34 -4.07
C ASP A 89 -6.44 9.57 -2.56
N PHE A 90 -7.52 9.43 -1.78
CA PHE A 90 -7.43 9.43 -0.34
C PHE A 90 -7.05 8.04 0.15
N ILE A 91 -5.94 7.98 0.88
CA ILE A 91 -5.43 6.76 1.49
C ILE A 91 -5.46 6.89 3.01
N TYR A 92 -5.31 5.76 3.66
CA TYR A 92 -5.27 5.64 5.10
C TYR A 92 -4.09 4.78 5.49
N LEU A 93 -3.31 5.24 6.46
CA LEU A 93 -2.17 4.53 7.01
C LEU A 93 -2.51 4.10 8.43
N ILE A 94 -2.47 2.80 8.71
CA ILE A 94 -2.70 2.27 10.05
C ILE A 94 -1.44 1.54 10.50
N GLU A 95 -0.85 2.00 11.60
CA GLU A 95 0.15 1.22 12.32
C GLU A 95 -0.55 0.08 13.06
N ILE A 96 -0.10 -1.14 12.79
CA ILE A 96 -0.50 -2.34 13.51
C ILE A 96 0.69 -2.86 14.33
N GLN A 97 0.43 -3.15 15.60
CA GLN A 97 1.37 -3.78 16.50
C GLN A 97 1.17 -5.29 16.47
N CYS A 98 2.20 -6.00 16.03
CA CYS A 98 2.27 -7.45 16.01
C CYS A 98 3.33 -7.95 17.01
N GLN A 99 3.39 -9.26 17.26
CA GLN A 99 4.43 -9.86 18.11
C GLN A 99 5.85 -9.58 17.61
N LYS A 100 6.04 -9.44 16.30
CA LYS A 100 7.35 -9.22 15.65
C LYS A 100 7.73 -7.73 15.51
N GLY A 101 6.86 -6.81 15.91
CA GLY A 101 7.06 -5.36 15.75
C GLY A 101 5.86 -4.65 15.14
N ALA A 102 6.06 -3.35 14.85
CA ALA A 102 5.07 -2.50 14.21
C ALA A 102 5.17 -2.59 12.67
N PHE A 103 4.02 -2.63 12.02
CA PHE A 103 3.88 -2.60 10.56
C PHE A 103 2.87 -1.53 10.16
N TYR A 104 2.92 -1.03 8.93
CA TYR A 104 2.05 0.06 8.48
C TYR A 104 1.21 -0.38 7.29
N VAL A 105 -0.09 -0.51 7.48
CA VAL A 105 -1.03 -0.92 6.44
C VAL A 105 -1.48 0.31 5.68
N LYS A 106 -1.15 0.38 4.39
CA LYS A 106 -1.60 1.40 3.44
C LYS A 106 -2.89 0.93 2.78
N ILE A 107 -3.97 1.65 3.00
CA ILE A 107 -5.33 1.30 2.59
C ILE A 107 -5.89 2.41 1.69
N LEU A 108 -6.55 2.05 0.60
CA LEU A 108 -7.30 3.00 -0.21
C LEU A 108 -8.63 3.33 0.47
N LYS A 109 -8.83 4.55 0.96
CA LYS A 109 -10.06 4.96 1.67
C LYS A 109 -11.18 5.27 0.68
N ARG A 110 -10.91 6.16 -0.27
CA ARG A 110 -11.82 6.48 -1.38
C ARG A 110 -11.01 6.88 -2.60
N PRO A 111 -11.24 6.28 -3.78
CA PRO A 111 -10.74 6.87 -5.01
C PRO A 111 -11.45 8.22 -5.22
N ILE A 112 -10.75 9.22 -5.74
CA ILE A 112 -11.47 10.39 -6.27
C ILE A 112 -12.36 9.91 -7.43
N PRO A 113 -13.63 10.36 -7.53
CA PRO A 113 -14.64 9.85 -8.47
C PRO A 113 -14.24 9.86 -9.97
N LYS A 114 -13.12 10.50 -10.33
CA LYS A 114 -12.56 10.47 -11.69
C LYS A 114 -11.96 9.11 -12.09
N ARG A 115 -11.87 8.13 -11.18
CA ARG A 115 -11.35 6.77 -11.47
C ARG A 115 -12.27 5.67 -10.87
N PRO A 116 -13.37 5.30 -11.55
CA PRO A 116 -14.37 4.34 -11.04
C PRO A 116 -13.87 2.90 -10.88
N ASN A 117 -12.69 2.57 -11.41
CA ASN A 117 -12.17 1.20 -11.44
C ASN A 117 -11.33 0.80 -10.22
N LYS A 118 -11.15 1.69 -9.22
CA LYS A 118 -10.46 1.34 -7.96
C LYS A 118 -11.51 1.05 -6.89
N ALA A 119 -11.49 -0.13 -6.30
CA ALA A 119 -12.41 -0.46 -5.21
C ALA A 119 -11.97 0.27 -3.92
N PRO A 120 -12.88 0.96 -3.21
CA PRO A 120 -12.56 1.47 -1.88
C PRO A 120 -12.25 0.32 -0.92
N ASP A 121 -11.62 0.64 0.21
CA ASP A 121 -11.28 -0.28 1.29
C ASP A 121 -10.36 -1.43 0.88
N GLN A 122 -9.49 -1.19 -0.11
CA GLN A 122 -8.49 -2.16 -0.54
C GLN A 122 -7.14 -1.90 0.13
N ILE A 123 -6.50 -2.95 0.66
CA ILE A 123 -5.11 -2.87 1.09
C ILE A 123 -4.24 -2.72 -0.17
N ILE A 124 -3.50 -1.62 -0.24
CA ILE A 124 -2.51 -1.38 -1.30
C ILE A 124 -1.25 -2.17 -0.97
N LYS A 125 -0.75 -2.03 0.27
CA LYS A 125 0.50 -2.65 0.73
C LYS A 125 0.62 -2.62 2.25
N VAL A 126 1.39 -3.53 2.81
CA VAL A 126 1.92 -3.43 4.18
C VAL A 126 3.39 -3.02 4.12
N LEU A 127 3.74 -1.94 4.82
CA LEU A 127 5.09 -1.39 4.89
C LEU A 127 5.76 -1.82 6.20
N ASP A 128 7.04 -2.17 6.11
CA ASP A 128 7.86 -2.57 7.27
C ASP A 128 8.49 -1.38 8.01
N LYS A 129 8.37 -0.16 7.45
CA LYS A 129 8.96 1.06 8.01
C LYS A 129 7.97 2.22 7.99
N LEU A 130 8.15 3.09 8.98
CA LEU A 130 7.38 4.32 9.08
C LEU A 130 7.74 5.27 7.92
N PRO A 131 6.75 5.89 7.26
CA PRO A 131 6.98 7.01 6.34
C PRO A 131 7.72 8.18 7.00
N GLN A 132 8.65 8.83 6.30
CA GLN A 132 9.52 9.89 6.81
C GLN A 132 9.13 11.29 6.30
#